data_AF-A0A6C0I5H8-F1
#
_entry.id   AF-A0A6C0I5H8-F1
#
_cell.length_a   1.000
_cell.length_b   1.000
_cell.length_c   1.000
_cell.angle_alpha   90.00
_cell.angle_beta   90.00
_cell.angle_gamma   90.00
#
_symmetry.space_group_name_H-M   'P 1'
#
loop_
_entity.id
_entity.type
_entity.pdbx_description
1 polymer ?
#
loop_
_entity_poly.entity_id
_entity_poly.type
_entity_poly.pdbx_seq_one_letter_code
_entity_poly.pdbx_strand_id
1 'polypeptide(L)'
;MNTLKSFMYRLFRSIYKNVDQNDNIDDNNQDVSISNNNLELDNDFEPYELEGDADTVLRTLENTKNKHTENKEDEEKEKEEKIKKEDEKIEKEDEEKIEKEEKDIDNEYKTLFETIADSELKNGFDVSSFKYLPETFMELETKTFGNSINNPFLKLYEAVISDKYDFEDKCQGVRYMQRIHYTGGMKYCIDAALSILKNDKYPFNKRYYFFSNNDAYVKLDYEIVNECHKYVYENFELFNAPLLYKLLSAQFILAHFVPTEYNRTELEEYLLSVTRDKNQTINYRAECADILYNYGAEKYYVEQASLTIKELGELYTQNKTSTIYTNIQNVHDTTINKTIMNTLRELIQKVKSNRHSGEILEIIRDKYSHINENRMEKIMSSLERIMIDTAKYENMCMSDILVLVWEYICQSDHQDELEQRLLQEMEDMDQTCSTGHLSRILNILSGYFSDNIVQITLKDQLRSNIFARYTKLITLLPEHLQDKINSELILNDHNQKDTIKTFLLDFNIEEILYKEFVNESNMDVTEFYETYEKSVEDYFGKLY
;
A
#
# COMPACT_ATOMS: atom_id res chain seq x y z
N MET A 1 32.39 10.25 -25.18
CA MET A 1 32.07 10.95 -23.91
C MET A 1 32.10 12.48 -24.02
N ASN A 2 33.10 13.11 -24.66
CA ASN A 2 33.16 14.59 -24.76
C ASN A 2 32.12 15.22 -25.70
N THR A 3 31.55 14.46 -26.64
CA THR A 3 30.49 14.92 -27.56
C THR A 3 29.12 15.03 -26.90
N LEU A 4 28.85 14.19 -25.88
CA LEU A 4 27.58 14.18 -25.14
C LEU A 4 27.48 15.35 -24.14
N LYS A 5 28.61 15.73 -23.51
CA LYS A 5 28.70 16.92 -22.66
C LYS A 5 28.48 18.22 -23.45
N SER A 6 28.97 18.30 -24.70
CA SER A 6 28.74 19.47 -25.57
C SER A 6 27.29 19.58 -26.03
N PHE A 7 26.60 18.46 -26.23
CA PHE A 7 25.18 18.43 -26.59
C PHE A 7 24.27 18.86 -25.41
N MET A 8 24.53 18.34 -24.22
CA MET A 8 23.78 18.69 -23.00
C MET A 8 23.94 20.18 -22.62
N TYR A 9 25.14 20.75 -22.82
CA TYR A 9 25.40 22.18 -22.56
C TYR A 9 24.69 23.12 -23.56
N ARG A 10 24.49 22.67 -24.81
CA ARG A 10 23.72 23.42 -25.82
C ARG A 10 22.22 23.33 -25.58
N LEU A 11 21.73 22.19 -25.07
CA LEU A 11 20.33 22.01 -24.70
C LEU A 11 19.95 22.88 -23.49
N PHE A 12 20.81 22.95 -22.47
CA PHE A 12 20.60 23.81 -21.29
C PHE A 12 20.61 25.31 -21.62
N ARG A 13 21.44 25.75 -22.57
CA ARG A 13 21.52 27.17 -22.96
C ARG A 13 20.34 27.63 -23.84
N SER A 14 19.62 26.70 -24.47
CA SER A 14 18.41 26.98 -25.26
C SER A 14 17.18 27.19 -24.39
N ILE A 15 17.14 26.59 -23.20
CA ILE A 15 15.97 26.62 -22.30
C ILE A 15 15.97 27.88 -21.43
N TYR A 16 17.13 28.47 -21.14
CA TYR A 16 17.26 29.65 -20.28
C TYR A 16 17.27 31.02 -21.01
N LYS A 17 17.03 31.05 -22.33
CA LYS A 17 17.06 32.31 -23.10
C LYS A 17 15.69 32.97 -23.32
N ASN A 18 14.62 32.45 -22.71
CA ASN A 18 13.24 32.94 -22.89
C ASN A 18 12.57 33.48 -21.61
N VAL A 19 13.35 33.76 -20.57
CA VAL A 19 12.84 34.45 -19.36
C VAL A 19 13.85 35.54 -19.02
N ASP A 20 13.60 36.74 -19.53
CA ASP A 20 13.99 38.06 -18.96
C ASP A 20 14.05 39.12 -20.07
N GLN A 21 12.89 39.69 -20.38
CA GLN A 21 12.76 41.04 -20.92
C GLN A 21 11.51 41.67 -20.32
N ASN A 22 11.68 42.28 -19.14
CA ASN A 22 10.94 43.45 -18.65
C ASN A 22 11.48 43.78 -17.26
N ASP A 23 12.36 44.77 -17.17
CA ASP A 23 12.15 45.92 -16.29
C ASP A 23 13.25 46.97 -16.46
N ASN A 24 12.80 48.22 -16.34
CA ASN A 24 13.53 49.45 -16.58
C ASN A 24 14.75 49.62 -15.65
N ILE A 25 15.85 50.13 -16.22
CA ILE A 25 17.01 50.67 -15.49
C ILE A 25 16.81 52.19 -15.33
N ASP A 26 17.03 52.66 -14.11
CA ASP A 26 17.40 54.05 -13.80
C ASP A 26 18.87 54.08 -13.31
N ASP A 27 19.58 55.12 -13.77
CA ASP A 27 21.00 55.49 -13.70
C ASP A 27 21.87 55.14 -12.46
N ASN A 28 23.12 54.70 -12.69
CA ASN A 28 24.37 55.52 -12.57
C ASN A 28 25.69 54.71 -12.36
N ASN A 29 26.72 55.11 -13.11
CA ASN A 29 28.17 55.14 -12.80
C ASN A 29 28.94 53.86 -12.39
N GLN A 30 29.85 53.35 -13.24
CA GLN A 30 31.29 53.67 -13.22
C GLN A 30 32.11 52.81 -14.22
N ASP A 31 33.11 53.46 -14.83
CA ASP A 31 34.10 52.96 -15.78
C ASP A 31 34.93 51.74 -15.31
N VAL A 32 35.30 50.85 -16.25
CA VAL A 32 36.68 50.66 -16.78
C VAL A 32 36.81 49.33 -17.56
N SER A 33 37.13 49.48 -18.84
CA SER A 33 37.79 48.62 -19.87
C SER A 33 38.22 47.15 -19.59
N ILE A 34 38.02 46.27 -20.58
CA ILE A 34 39.04 45.80 -21.57
C ILE A 34 38.47 44.71 -22.54
N SER A 35 38.60 45.02 -23.83
CA SER A 35 38.89 44.23 -25.08
C SER A 35 38.10 42.99 -25.57
N ASN A 36 37.57 43.17 -26.80
CA ASN A 36 37.78 42.42 -28.06
C ASN A 36 37.34 40.94 -28.21
N ASN A 37 36.33 40.67 -29.06
CA ASN A 37 36.51 40.46 -30.51
C ASN A 37 35.23 39.95 -31.23
N ASN A 38 34.85 40.70 -32.27
CA ASN A 38 34.31 40.34 -33.59
C ASN A 38 33.34 39.17 -33.80
N LEU A 39 32.16 39.51 -34.34
CA LEU A 39 31.44 38.70 -35.33
C LEU A 39 30.74 39.66 -36.31
N GLU A 40 31.15 39.58 -37.57
CA GLU A 40 30.59 40.28 -38.73
C GLU A 40 29.19 39.73 -39.05
N LEU A 41 28.25 40.62 -39.38
CA LEU A 41 26.99 40.26 -40.04
C LEU A 41 26.73 41.22 -41.19
N ASP A 42 26.43 40.62 -42.34
CA ASP A 42 26.20 41.20 -43.65
C ASP A 42 25.08 42.24 -43.65
N ASN A 43 25.37 43.42 -44.20
CA ASN A 43 24.41 44.48 -44.51
C ASN A 43 24.16 44.49 -46.02
N ASP A 44 23.17 43.72 -46.48
CA ASP A 44 22.53 43.90 -47.78
C ASP A 44 21.04 44.17 -47.55
N PHE A 45 20.70 45.44 -47.32
CA PHE A 45 19.33 45.94 -47.44
C PHE A 45 19.36 47.26 -48.19
N GLU A 46 18.98 47.23 -49.46
CA GLU A 46 18.74 48.43 -50.26
C GLU A 46 17.44 49.11 -49.78
N PRO A 47 17.42 50.45 -49.61
CA PRO A 47 16.22 51.17 -49.24
C PRO A 47 15.27 51.28 -50.44
N TYR A 48 14.04 50.76 -50.28
CA TYR A 48 12.93 51.07 -51.18
C TYR A 48 12.40 52.48 -50.90
N GLU A 49 12.56 53.40 -51.86
CA GLU A 49 11.85 54.67 -51.87
C GLU A 49 10.36 54.41 -52.16
N LEU A 50 9.50 54.63 -51.16
CA LEU A 50 8.05 54.65 -51.34
C LEU A 50 7.63 56.05 -51.77
N GLU A 51 7.49 56.27 -53.08
CA GLU A 51 6.79 57.45 -53.60
C GLU A 51 5.28 57.28 -53.45
N GLY A 52 4.69 58.03 -52.53
CA GLY A 52 3.25 58.10 -52.34
C GLY A 52 2.88 59.10 -51.24
N ASP A 53 1.78 59.82 -51.43
CA ASP A 53 1.14 60.61 -50.37
C ASP A 53 0.93 59.71 -49.12
N ALA A 54 1.21 60.26 -47.93
CA ALA A 54 1.14 59.60 -46.65
C ALA A 54 -0.17 58.82 -46.43
N ASP A 55 -1.29 59.29 -46.98
CA ASP A 55 -2.59 58.59 -46.90
C ASP A 55 -2.60 57.26 -47.67
N THR A 56 -1.83 57.15 -48.75
CA THR A 56 -1.71 55.92 -49.54
C THR A 56 -0.82 54.90 -48.83
N VAL A 57 0.25 55.36 -48.17
CA VAL A 57 1.13 54.51 -47.37
C VAL A 57 0.40 53.95 -46.15
N LEU A 58 -0.38 54.79 -45.45
CA LEU A 58 -1.20 54.38 -44.31
C LEU A 58 -2.26 53.35 -44.68
N ARG A 59 -3.01 53.55 -45.79
CA ARG A 59 -3.99 52.55 -46.25
C ARG A 59 -3.35 51.23 -46.67
N THR A 60 -2.16 51.28 -47.26
CA THR A 60 -1.43 50.07 -47.65
C THR A 60 -0.96 49.32 -46.40
N LEU A 61 -0.45 50.02 -45.38
CA LEU A 61 -0.07 49.42 -44.10
C LEU A 61 -1.26 48.83 -43.34
N GLU A 62 -2.41 49.51 -43.30
CA GLU A 62 -3.64 48.98 -42.66
C GLU A 62 -4.18 47.75 -43.39
N ASN A 63 -4.20 47.75 -44.73
CA ASN A 63 -4.61 46.60 -45.51
C ASN A 63 -3.65 45.41 -45.35
N THR A 64 -2.35 45.67 -45.24
CA THR A 64 -1.35 44.62 -45.01
C THR A 64 -1.47 44.05 -43.60
N LYS A 65 -1.74 44.90 -42.59
CA LYS A 65 -1.97 44.48 -41.20
C LYS A 65 -3.23 43.62 -41.10
N ASN A 66 -4.34 44.03 -41.69
CA ASN A 66 -5.60 43.26 -41.67
C ASN A 66 -5.46 41.90 -42.37
N LYS A 67 -4.77 41.86 -43.51
CA LYS A 67 -4.50 40.61 -44.24
C LYS A 67 -3.57 39.67 -43.46
N HIS A 68 -2.65 40.21 -42.65
CA HIS A 68 -1.78 39.40 -41.81
C HIS A 68 -2.51 38.82 -40.59
N THR A 69 -3.52 39.54 -40.06
CA THR A 69 -4.38 39.08 -38.97
C THR A 69 -5.34 38.00 -39.42
N GLU A 70 -6.00 38.16 -40.58
CA GLU A 70 -6.90 37.14 -41.16
C GLU A 70 -6.16 35.83 -41.45
N ASN A 71 -4.96 35.90 -42.05
CA ASN A 71 -4.16 34.70 -42.29
C ASN A 71 -3.71 34.01 -40.99
N LYS A 72 -3.53 34.74 -39.89
CA LYS A 72 -3.14 34.15 -38.59
C LYS A 72 -4.30 33.41 -37.92
N GLU A 73 -5.51 33.97 -37.99
CA GLU A 73 -6.70 33.32 -37.42
C GLU A 73 -7.07 32.04 -38.18
N ASP A 74 -6.87 32.02 -39.50
CA ASP A 74 -7.11 30.81 -40.30
C ASP A 74 -6.04 29.73 -40.03
N GLU A 75 -4.77 30.11 -39.84
CA GLU A 75 -3.70 29.18 -39.45
C GLU A 75 -3.89 28.61 -38.04
N GLU A 76 -4.41 29.40 -37.09
CA GLU A 76 -4.71 28.92 -35.72
C GLU A 76 -5.90 27.96 -35.71
N LYS A 77 -6.97 28.25 -36.46
CA LYS A 77 -8.11 27.32 -36.60
C LYS A 77 -7.70 26.00 -37.25
N GLU A 78 -6.84 26.03 -38.27
CA GLU A 78 -6.36 24.80 -38.90
C GLU A 78 -5.47 23.96 -37.96
N LYS A 79 -4.73 24.61 -37.05
CA LYS A 79 -3.96 23.93 -36.00
C LYS A 79 -4.85 23.32 -34.93
N GLU A 80 -5.85 24.04 -34.44
CA GLU A 80 -6.80 23.51 -33.45
C GLU A 80 -7.58 22.31 -34.00
N GLU A 81 -8.00 22.36 -35.27
CA GLU A 81 -8.71 21.25 -35.90
C GLU A 81 -7.82 20.02 -36.12
N LYS A 82 -6.51 20.22 -36.33
CA LYS A 82 -5.53 19.11 -36.41
C LYS A 82 -5.29 18.48 -35.04
N ILE A 83 -5.11 19.28 -33.99
CA ILE A 83 -4.92 18.78 -32.62
C ILE A 83 -6.14 17.97 -32.18
N LYS A 84 -7.35 18.49 -32.41
CA LYS A 84 -8.58 17.80 -32.03
C LYS A 84 -8.77 16.44 -32.74
N LYS A 85 -8.37 16.35 -34.01
CA LYS A 85 -8.40 15.08 -34.77
C LYS A 85 -7.33 14.08 -34.30
N GLU A 86 -6.21 14.58 -33.77
CA GLU A 86 -5.14 13.75 -33.24
C GLU A 86 -5.52 13.21 -31.85
N ASP A 87 -6.14 14.03 -31.00
CA ASP A 87 -6.68 13.62 -29.69
C ASP A 87 -7.80 12.56 -29.83
N GLU A 88 -8.78 12.76 -30.72
CA GLU A 88 -9.84 11.77 -30.99
C GLU A 88 -9.30 10.45 -31.55
N LYS A 89 -8.12 10.47 -32.17
CA LYS A 89 -7.46 9.27 -32.70
C LYS A 89 -6.74 8.52 -31.58
N ILE A 90 -6.05 9.23 -30.68
CA ILE A 90 -5.38 8.65 -29.52
C ILE A 90 -6.41 7.99 -28.58
N GLU A 91 -7.52 8.66 -28.31
CA GLU A 91 -8.59 8.13 -27.44
C GLU A 91 -9.17 6.81 -27.97
N LYS A 92 -9.37 6.68 -29.29
CA LYS A 92 -9.82 5.43 -29.91
C LYS A 92 -8.77 4.33 -29.89
N GLU A 93 -7.50 4.66 -30.08
CA GLU A 93 -6.41 3.67 -30.01
C GLU A 93 -6.23 3.14 -28.57
N ASP A 94 -6.46 3.99 -27.56
CA ASP A 94 -6.43 3.58 -26.15
C ASP A 94 -7.65 2.72 -25.77
N GLU A 95 -8.86 3.06 -26.24
CA GLU A 95 -10.07 2.23 -26.03
C GLU A 95 -9.92 0.82 -26.64
N GLU A 96 -9.43 0.71 -27.88
CA GLU A 96 -9.20 -0.59 -28.53
C GLU A 96 -8.12 -1.42 -27.81
N LYS A 97 -7.12 -0.77 -27.23
CA LYS A 97 -6.06 -1.44 -26.48
C LYS A 97 -6.56 -1.98 -25.14
N ILE A 98 -7.38 -1.20 -24.42
CA ILE A 98 -8.02 -1.63 -23.16
C ILE A 98 -8.94 -2.83 -23.42
N GLU A 99 -9.80 -2.76 -24.44
CA GLU A 99 -10.74 -3.85 -24.76
C GLU A 99 -10.01 -5.16 -25.15
N LYS A 100 -8.80 -5.04 -25.73
CA LYS A 100 -7.96 -6.18 -26.06
C LYS A 100 -7.26 -6.76 -24.83
N GLU A 101 -6.72 -5.93 -23.95
CA GLU A 101 -6.10 -6.36 -22.69
C GLU A 101 -7.13 -7.05 -21.78
N GLU A 102 -8.36 -6.55 -21.68
CA GLU A 102 -9.45 -7.20 -20.93
C GLU A 102 -9.79 -8.59 -21.47
N LYS A 103 -9.87 -8.75 -22.81
CA LYS A 103 -10.14 -10.05 -23.45
C LYS A 103 -9.00 -11.04 -23.28
N ASP A 104 -7.76 -10.58 -23.29
CA ASP A 104 -6.59 -11.43 -23.08
C ASP A 104 -6.51 -11.92 -21.63
N ILE A 105 -6.83 -11.04 -20.66
CA ILE A 105 -6.92 -11.38 -19.23
C ILE A 105 -8.05 -12.41 -18.97
N ASP A 106 -9.26 -12.19 -19.51
CA ASP A 106 -10.38 -13.13 -19.36
C ASP A 106 -10.05 -14.52 -19.94
N ASN A 107 -9.35 -14.57 -21.08
CA ASN A 107 -8.91 -15.83 -21.69
C ASN A 107 -7.83 -16.53 -20.85
N GLU A 108 -6.90 -15.79 -20.25
CA GLU A 108 -5.86 -16.35 -19.38
C GLU A 108 -6.47 -16.95 -18.11
N TYR A 109 -7.40 -16.23 -17.44
CA TYR A 109 -8.13 -16.73 -16.28
C TYR A 109 -8.96 -17.96 -16.60
N LYS A 110 -9.69 -17.95 -17.72
CA LYS A 110 -10.47 -19.10 -18.16
C LYS A 110 -9.60 -20.32 -18.43
N THR A 111 -8.46 -20.13 -19.08
CA THR A 111 -7.51 -21.22 -19.38
C THR A 111 -6.87 -21.77 -18.09
N LEU A 112 -6.55 -20.90 -17.12
CA LEU A 112 -6.03 -21.30 -15.82
C LEU A 112 -7.07 -22.11 -15.02
N PHE A 113 -8.33 -21.65 -14.98
CA PHE A 113 -9.43 -22.36 -14.32
C PHE A 113 -9.72 -23.72 -14.96
N GLU A 114 -9.76 -23.79 -16.29
CA GLU A 114 -9.95 -25.04 -17.02
C GLU A 114 -8.77 -25.99 -16.79
N THR A 115 -7.54 -25.50 -16.70
CA THR A 115 -6.34 -26.31 -16.44
C THR A 115 -6.30 -26.85 -15.01
N ILE A 116 -6.70 -26.04 -14.02
CA ILE A 116 -6.80 -26.48 -12.62
C ILE A 116 -7.91 -27.53 -12.49
N ALA A 117 -9.10 -27.25 -13.03
CA ALA A 117 -10.22 -28.20 -13.03
C ALA A 117 -9.88 -29.52 -13.72
N ASP A 118 -9.19 -29.49 -14.86
CA ASP A 118 -8.76 -30.70 -15.57
C ASP A 118 -7.66 -31.48 -14.83
N SER A 119 -6.77 -30.79 -14.12
CA SER A 119 -5.71 -31.42 -13.32
C SER A 119 -6.26 -32.10 -12.07
N GLU A 120 -7.32 -31.54 -11.48
CA GLU A 120 -8.03 -32.11 -10.32
C GLU A 120 -8.98 -33.24 -10.74
N LEU A 121 -9.60 -33.16 -11.92
CA LEU A 121 -10.47 -34.21 -12.47
C LEU A 121 -9.68 -35.44 -12.99
N LYS A 122 -8.50 -35.25 -13.60
CA LYS A 122 -7.69 -36.34 -14.18
C LYS A 122 -6.97 -37.21 -13.15
N ASN A 123 -6.78 -36.70 -11.93
CA ASN A 123 -6.15 -37.45 -10.83
C ASN A 123 -7.14 -38.29 -10.01
N GLY A 124 -8.40 -38.40 -10.43
CA GLY A 124 -9.40 -39.27 -9.82
C GLY A 124 -9.51 -39.07 -8.31
N PHE A 125 -10.24 -38.04 -7.88
CA PHE A 125 -10.62 -37.73 -6.48
C PHE A 125 -10.19 -38.81 -5.50
N ASP A 126 -9.01 -38.64 -4.92
CA ASP A 126 -8.47 -39.64 -4.01
C ASP A 126 -9.29 -39.65 -2.71
N VAL A 127 -10.31 -40.51 -2.70
CA VAL A 127 -11.14 -40.83 -1.55
C VAL A 127 -10.30 -41.40 -0.37
N SER A 128 -8.99 -41.63 -0.56
CA SER A 128 -8.05 -41.87 0.54
C SER A 128 -7.95 -40.71 1.53
N SER A 129 -8.49 -39.52 1.22
CA SER A 129 -8.60 -38.42 2.19
C SER A 129 -9.47 -38.76 3.41
N PHE A 130 -10.28 -39.84 3.34
CA PHE A 130 -11.01 -40.39 4.48
C PHE A 130 -10.25 -41.49 5.25
N LYS A 131 -9.03 -41.84 4.84
CA LYS A 131 -8.23 -42.92 5.46
C LYS A 131 -7.95 -42.68 6.96
N TYR A 132 -8.04 -41.43 7.40
CA TYR A 132 -7.84 -41.01 8.78
C TYR A 132 -9.14 -40.65 9.50
N LEU A 133 -10.31 -40.94 8.92
CA LEU A 133 -11.58 -40.77 9.62
C LEU A 133 -11.72 -41.81 10.74
N PRO A 134 -12.29 -41.44 11.89
CA PRO A 134 -12.73 -42.43 12.86
C PRO A 134 -13.80 -43.34 12.22
N GLU A 135 -13.94 -44.59 12.68
CA GLU A 135 -14.95 -45.53 12.15
C GLU A 135 -16.38 -44.97 12.21
N THR A 136 -16.62 -44.13 13.22
CA THR A 136 -17.86 -43.38 13.40
C THR A 136 -17.56 -41.91 13.65
N PHE A 137 -18.35 -41.03 13.05
CA PHE A 137 -18.30 -39.58 13.26
C PHE A 137 -19.72 -39.04 13.41
N MET A 138 -20.01 -38.29 14.48
CA MET A 138 -21.38 -37.83 14.79
C MET A 138 -22.42 -38.95 14.70
N GLU A 139 -22.08 -40.14 15.24
CA GLU A 139 -22.90 -41.36 15.20
C GLU A 139 -23.16 -41.95 13.80
N LEU A 140 -22.45 -41.48 12.78
CA LEU A 140 -22.53 -41.98 11.41
C LEU A 140 -21.33 -42.88 11.10
N GLU A 141 -21.57 -44.00 10.44
CA GLU A 141 -20.49 -44.88 9.96
C GLU A 141 -19.75 -44.22 8.79
N THR A 142 -18.51 -43.80 9.00
CA THR A 142 -17.74 -43.01 8.01
C THR A 142 -17.39 -43.79 6.75
N LYS A 143 -17.31 -45.13 6.85
CA LYS A 143 -17.19 -46.04 5.70
C LYS A 143 -18.29 -45.86 4.65
N THR A 144 -19.42 -45.23 5.00
CA THR A 144 -20.53 -44.95 4.09
C THR A 144 -20.38 -43.64 3.32
N PHE A 145 -19.41 -42.77 3.66
CA PHE A 145 -19.27 -41.42 3.08
C PHE A 145 -18.99 -41.45 1.57
N GLY A 146 -18.46 -42.55 1.03
CA GLY A 146 -18.29 -42.77 -0.42
C GLY A 146 -19.40 -43.58 -1.10
N ASN A 147 -20.46 -43.98 -0.38
CA ASN A 147 -21.48 -44.88 -0.90
C ASN A 147 -22.66 -44.12 -1.53
N SER A 148 -22.99 -44.42 -2.79
CA SER A 148 -24.09 -43.77 -3.53
C SER A 148 -25.48 -44.24 -3.11
N ILE A 149 -25.64 -45.46 -2.59
CA ILE A 149 -26.94 -46.06 -2.30
C ILE A 149 -27.47 -45.65 -0.91
N ASN A 150 -26.56 -45.46 0.06
CA ASN A 150 -26.87 -45.03 1.43
C ASN A 150 -26.07 -43.78 1.78
N ASN A 151 -26.21 -42.74 0.95
CA ASN A 151 -25.42 -41.53 1.08
C ASN A 151 -25.68 -40.85 2.45
N PRO A 152 -24.65 -40.74 3.32
CA PRO A 152 -24.81 -40.20 4.66
C PRO A 152 -24.89 -38.68 4.69
N PHE A 153 -24.77 -38.00 3.55
CA PHE A 153 -24.71 -36.54 3.42
C PHE A 153 -25.83 -35.83 4.19
N LEU A 154 -27.09 -36.21 3.98
CA LEU A 154 -28.22 -35.54 4.66
C LEU A 154 -28.23 -35.79 6.17
N LYS A 155 -27.83 -36.99 6.62
CA LYS A 155 -27.72 -37.28 8.06
C LYS A 155 -26.58 -36.50 8.70
N LEU A 156 -25.49 -36.32 7.98
CA LEU A 156 -24.37 -35.50 8.43
C LEU A 156 -24.77 -34.03 8.49
N TYR A 157 -25.49 -33.52 7.48
CA TYR A 157 -26.10 -32.19 7.51
C TYR A 157 -27.01 -32.01 8.73
N GLU A 158 -27.95 -32.92 8.96
CA GLU A 158 -28.84 -32.92 10.13
C GLU A 158 -28.05 -32.92 11.45
N ALA A 159 -26.96 -33.69 11.52
CA ALA A 159 -26.07 -33.71 12.68
C ALA A 159 -25.37 -32.36 12.88
N VAL A 160 -24.80 -31.75 11.83
CA VAL A 160 -24.08 -30.47 11.90
C VAL A 160 -25.00 -29.32 12.35
N ILE A 161 -26.23 -29.25 11.81
CA ILE A 161 -27.17 -28.19 12.20
C ILE A 161 -27.82 -28.44 13.57
N SER A 162 -27.69 -29.64 14.13
CA SER A 162 -28.24 -29.97 15.44
C SER A 162 -27.46 -29.32 16.57
N ASP A 163 -28.12 -29.08 17.70
CA ASP A 163 -27.46 -28.60 18.93
C ASP A 163 -26.73 -29.69 19.73
N LYS A 164 -26.69 -30.93 19.22
CA LYS A 164 -26.18 -32.09 19.94
C LYS A 164 -24.65 -32.14 20.02
N TYR A 165 -23.98 -31.64 19.00
CA TYR A 165 -22.53 -31.75 18.84
C TYR A 165 -21.83 -30.43 19.15
N ASP A 166 -20.55 -30.52 19.51
CA ASP A 166 -19.74 -29.35 19.83
C ASP A 166 -19.31 -28.58 18.57
N PHE A 167 -18.58 -27.48 18.77
CA PHE A 167 -18.15 -26.61 17.68
C PHE A 167 -17.21 -27.31 16.68
N GLU A 168 -16.22 -28.06 17.19
CA GLU A 168 -15.18 -28.65 16.35
C GLU A 168 -15.75 -29.79 15.51
N ASP A 169 -16.61 -30.63 16.09
CA ASP A 169 -17.32 -31.66 15.34
C ASP A 169 -18.21 -31.05 14.25
N LYS A 170 -18.85 -29.91 14.50
CA LYS A 170 -19.65 -29.22 13.48
C LYS A 170 -18.80 -28.68 12.34
N CYS A 171 -17.72 -27.98 12.66
CA CYS A 171 -16.77 -27.46 11.65
C CYS A 171 -16.20 -28.60 10.81
N GLN A 172 -15.82 -29.71 11.45
CA GLN A 172 -15.29 -30.88 10.78
C GLN A 172 -16.36 -31.60 9.94
N GLY A 173 -17.61 -31.60 10.39
CA GLY A 173 -18.76 -32.11 9.63
C GLY A 173 -18.97 -31.34 8.32
N VAL A 174 -18.91 -30.01 8.31
CA VAL A 174 -18.98 -29.21 7.07
C VAL A 174 -17.83 -29.58 6.12
N ARG A 175 -16.61 -29.71 6.65
CA ARG A 175 -15.42 -30.11 5.87
C ARG A 175 -15.56 -31.49 5.25
N TYR A 176 -16.29 -32.41 5.89
CA TYR A 176 -16.61 -33.72 5.31
C TYR A 176 -17.76 -33.64 4.30
N MET A 177 -18.80 -32.86 4.58
CA MET A 177 -19.94 -32.71 3.68
C MET A 177 -19.51 -32.30 2.27
N GLN A 178 -18.64 -31.28 2.15
CA GLN A 178 -18.13 -30.83 0.84
C GLN A 178 -17.36 -31.89 0.05
N ARG A 179 -16.87 -32.95 0.71
CA ARG A 179 -16.15 -34.07 0.08
C ARG A 179 -17.06 -35.23 -0.30
N ILE A 180 -18.31 -35.22 0.15
CA ILE A 180 -19.29 -36.26 -0.16
C ILE A 180 -20.11 -35.79 -1.36
N HIS A 181 -20.02 -36.52 -2.47
CA HIS A 181 -20.78 -36.18 -3.67
C HIS A 181 -22.29 -36.29 -3.40
N TYR A 182 -23.01 -35.17 -3.51
CA TYR A 182 -24.46 -35.09 -3.38
C TYR A 182 -25.01 -34.04 -4.34
N THR A 183 -26.05 -34.38 -5.10
CA THR A 183 -26.66 -33.45 -6.06
C THR A 183 -27.27 -32.25 -5.34
N GLY A 184 -26.78 -31.05 -5.64
CA GLY A 184 -27.14 -29.83 -4.91
C GLY A 184 -26.54 -29.74 -3.50
N GLY A 185 -25.53 -30.55 -3.19
CA GLY A 185 -24.88 -30.61 -1.88
C GLY A 185 -24.29 -29.27 -1.44
N MET A 186 -23.77 -28.46 -2.37
CA MET A 186 -23.16 -27.18 -2.04
C MET A 186 -24.10 -26.25 -1.25
N LYS A 187 -25.39 -26.19 -1.62
CA LYS A 187 -26.39 -25.41 -0.87
C LYS A 187 -26.52 -25.85 0.59
N TYR A 188 -26.46 -27.15 0.85
CA TYR A 188 -26.50 -27.69 2.20
C TYR A 188 -25.19 -27.46 2.96
N CYS A 189 -24.05 -27.49 2.27
CA CYS A 189 -22.76 -27.14 2.86
C CYS A 189 -22.72 -25.66 3.30
N ILE A 190 -23.20 -24.76 2.45
CA ILE A 190 -23.36 -23.33 2.76
C ILE A 190 -24.30 -23.16 3.95
N ASP A 191 -25.49 -23.77 3.92
CA ASP A 191 -26.45 -23.66 5.01
C ASP A 191 -25.89 -24.21 6.34
N ALA A 192 -25.17 -25.33 6.30
CA ALA A 192 -24.49 -25.89 7.46
C ALA A 192 -23.41 -24.94 8.01
N ALA A 193 -22.56 -24.37 7.16
CA ALA A 193 -21.56 -23.40 7.56
C ALA A 193 -22.20 -22.14 8.18
N LEU A 194 -23.25 -21.62 7.55
CA LEU A 194 -24.02 -20.49 8.07
C LEU A 194 -24.71 -20.82 9.39
N SER A 195 -25.13 -22.07 9.62
CA SER A 195 -25.72 -22.49 10.90
C SER A 195 -24.71 -22.39 12.05
N ILE A 196 -23.43 -22.68 11.80
CA ILE A 196 -22.34 -22.51 12.77
C ILE A 196 -22.10 -21.02 13.01
N LEU A 197 -22.04 -20.23 11.93
CA LEU A 197 -21.82 -18.79 12.00
C LEU A 197 -22.93 -18.04 12.74
N LYS A 198 -24.19 -18.46 12.58
CA LYS A 198 -25.35 -17.87 13.26
C LYS A 198 -25.48 -18.27 14.74
N ASN A 199 -24.72 -19.27 15.19
CA ASN A 199 -24.85 -19.81 16.54
C ASN A 199 -24.09 -18.95 17.56
N ASP A 200 -24.83 -18.15 18.32
CA ASP A 200 -24.31 -17.24 19.34
C ASP A 200 -23.71 -17.94 20.58
N LYS A 201 -23.90 -19.25 20.73
CA LYS A 201 -23.24 -20.04 21.79
C LYS A 201 -21.72 -20.06 21.65
N TYR A 202 -21.20 -19.82 20.45
CA TYR A 202 -19.77 -19.82 20.18
C TYR A 202 -19.22 -18.38 20.05
N PRO A 203 -18.04 -18.09 20.59
CA PRO A 203 -17.36 -16.81 20.36
C PRO A 203 -17.27 -16.48 18.87
N PHE A 204 -17.52 -15.23 18.50
CA PHE A 204 -17.56 -14.83 17.08
C PHE A 204 -16.20 -14.99 16.39
N ASN A 205 -15.10 -14.71 17.10
CA ASN A 205 -13.74 -14.93 16.58
C ASN A 205 -13.50 -16.38 16.13
N LYS A 206 -13.96 -17.37 16.90
CA LYS A 206 -13.89 -18.79 16.53
C LYS A 206 -14.75 -19.10 15.30
N ARG A 207 -15.98 -18.59 15.28
CA ARG A 207 -16.90 -18.76 14.14
C ARG A 207 -16.31 -18.16 12.85
N TYR A 208 -15.66 -17.00 12.96
CA TYR A 208 -15.02 -16.33 11.84
C TYR A 208 -13.78 -17.09 11.35
N TYR A 209 -12.92 -17.51 12.27
CA TYR A 209 -11.73 -18.30 11.96
C TYR A 209 -12.07 -19.55 11.14
N PHE A 210 -13.15 -20.26 11.49
CA PHE A 210 -13.60 -21.47 10.79
C PHE A 210 -13.71 -21.30 9.27
N PHE A 211 -14.31 -20.20 8.80
CA PHE A 211 -14.53 -20.00 7.36
C PHE A 211 -13.49 -19.09 6.70
N SER A 212 -12.62 -18.42 7.48
CA SER A 212 -11.51 -17.59 6.95
C SER A 212 -10.51 -18.36 6.08
N ASN A 213 -10.58 -19.70 6.07
CA ASN A 213 -9.77 -20.59 5.22
C ASN A 213 -8.24 -20.45 5.40
N ASN A 214 -7.83 -19.90 6.55
CA ASN A 214 -6.43 -19.81 6.98
C ASN A 214 -5.94 -21.06 7.72
N ASP A 215 -6.81 -22.05 7.90
CA ASP A 215 -6.42 -23.34 8.44
C ASP A 215 -5.54 -24.11 7.43
N ALA A 216 -4.44 -24.69 7.92
CA ALA A 216 -3.54 -25.54 7.13
C ALA A 216 -4.15 -26.90 6.77
N TYR A 217 -5.22 -27.30 7.45
CA TYR A 217 -5.94 -28.54 7.21
C TYR A 217 -6.91 -28.42 6.00
N VAL A 218 -8.03 -29.13 6.08
CA VAL A 218 -9.05 -29.16 5.04
C VAL A 218 -9.73 -27.80 4.96
N LYS A 219 -9.32 -27.01 3.96
CA LYS A 219 -9.97 -25.77 3.58
C LYS A 219 -11.40 -26.04 3.11
N LEU A 220 -12.29 -25.10 3.38
CA LEU A 220 -13.62 -25.09 2.81
C LEU A 220 -13.53 -24.72 1.33
N ASP A 221 -14.47 -25.25 0.55
CA ASP A 221 -14.70 -24.84 -0.82
C ASP A 221 -14.93 -23.33 -0.85
N TYR A 222 -14.38 -22.71 -1.90
CA TYR A 222 -14.41 -21.27 -2.06
C TYR A 222 -15.84 -20.72 -2.09
N GLU A 223 -16.80 -21.45 -2.67
CA GLU A 223 -18.21 -21.03 -2.69
C GLU A 223 -18.80 -20.93 -1.27
N ILE A 224 -18.41 -21.85 -0.37
CA ILE A 224 -18.85 -21.83 1.03
C ILE A 224 -18.28 -20.60 1.76
N VAL A 225 -16.98 -20.35 1.56
CA VAL A 225 -16.28 -19.22 2.19
C VAL A 225 -16.83 -17.88 1.71
N ASN A 226 -17.07 -17.77 0.40
CA ASN A 226 -17.68 -16.62 -0.24
C ASN A 226 -19.02 -16.26 0.41
N GLU A 227 -19.92 -17.24 0.54
CA GLU A 227 -21.24 -17.02 1.14
C GLU A 227 -21.15 -16.66 2.63
N CYS A 228 -20.16 -17.21 3.36
CA CYS A 228 -19.94 -16.83 4.75
C CYS A 228 -19.45 -15.38 4.89
N HIS A 229 -18.50 -14.93 4.07
CA HIS A 229 -18.02 -13.54 4.10
C HIS A 229 -19.11 -12.54 3.72
N LYS A 230 -19.90 -12.82 2.67
CA LYS A 230 -21.09 -12.03 2.31
C LYS A 230 -22.05 -11.92 3.49
N TYR A 231 -22.39 -13.06 4.09
CA TYR A 231 -23.31 -13.10 5.22
C TYR A 231 -22.80 -12.26 6.39
N VAL A 232 -21.51 -12.36 6.75
CA VAL A 232 -20.92 -11.51 7.80
C VAL A 232 -21.00 -10.04 7.44
N TYR A 233 -20.66 -9.66 6.21
CA TYR A 233 -20.65 -8.25 5.81
C TYR A 233 -22.07 -7.64 5.85
N GLU A 234 -23.06 -8.32 5.28
CA GLU A 234 -24.44 -7.87 5.19
C GLU A 234 -25.17 -7.87 6.54
N ASN A 235 -24.83 -8.81 7.42
CA ASN A 235 -25.52 -9.02 8.69
C ASN A 235 -24.64 -8.64 9.89
N PHE A 236 -23.60 -7.82 9.68
CA PHE A 236 -22.59 -7.53 10.69
C PHE A 236 -23.17 -7.09 12.05
N GLU A 237 -24.21 -6.24 12.00
CA GLU A 237 -24.87 -5.69 13.19
C GLU A 237 -25.50 -6.76 14.10
N LEU A 238 -25.68 -8.00 13.62
CA LEU A 238 -26.22 -9.11 14.41
C LEU A 238 -25.19 -9.76 15.33
N PHE A 239 -23.88 -9.59 15.09
CA PHE A 239 -22.85 -10.41 15.74
C PHE A 239 -22.26 -9.81 17.03
N ASN A 240 -22.60 -8.57 17.39
CA ASN A 240 -21.96 -7.83 18.49
C ASN A 240 -20.42 -8.01 18.47
N ALA A 241 -19.82 -7.80 17.31
CA ALA A 241 -18.42 -8.05 17.04
C ALA A 241 -17.67 -6.74 16.76
N PRO A 242 -16.34 -6.70 16.92
CA PRO A 242 -15.52 -5.59 16.45
C PRO A 242 -15.71 -5.31 14.95
N LEU A 243 -15.74 -4.03 14.56
CA LEU A 243 -15.88 -3.60 13.16
C LEU A 243 -14.86 -4.28 12.24
N LEU A 244 -13.70 -4.62 12.79
CA LEU A 244 -12.62 -5.34 12.12
C LEU A 244 -13.09 -6.53 11.28
N TYR A 245 -14.02 -7.34 11.79
CA TYR A 245 -14.49 -8.53 11.08
C TYR A 245 -15.33 -8.20 9.84
N LYS A 246 -16.07 -7.08 9.88
CA LYS A 246 -16.76 -6.56 8.69
C LYS A 246 -15.75 -6.11 7.64
N LEU A 247 -14.68 -5.44 8.07
CA LEU A 247 -13.63 -4.94 7.19
C LEU A 247 -12.84 -6.08 6.55
N LEU A 248 -12.49 -7.12 7.32
CA LEU A 248 -11.86 -8.32 6.78
C LEU A 248 -12.77 -9.06 5.77
N SER A 249 -14.09 -9.12 6.02
CA SER A 249 -15.01 -9.66 5.02
C SER A 249 -15.11 -8.79 3.78
N ALA A 250 -15.08 -7.47 3.92
CA ALA A 250 -15.03 -6.54 2.80
C ALA A 250 -13.75 -6.73 1.97
N GLN A 251 -12.60 -6.85 2.64
CA GLN A 251 -11.31 -7.13 2.02
C GLN A 251 -11.36 -8.44 1.24
N PHE A 252 -11.84 -9.52 1.87
CA PHE A 252 -12.00 -10.81 1.22
C PHE A 252 -12.89 -10.65 -0.02
N ILE A 253 -14.06 -10.02 0.10
CA ILE A 253 -14.98 -9.83 -1.03
C ILE A 253 -14.31 -9.07 -2.18
N LEU A 254 -13.66 -7.94 -1.91
CA LEU A 254 -13.01 -7.14 -2.96
C LEU A 254 -11.85 -7.85 -3.66
N ALA A 255 -11.11 -8.69 -2.93
CA ALA A 255 -9.95 -9.41 -3.46
C ALA A 255 -10.34 -10.63 -4.33
N HIS A 256 -11.55 -11.16 -4.15
CA HIS A 256 -11.93 -12.50 -4.59
C HIS A 256 -13.19 -12.55 -5.47
N PHE A 257 -14.03 -11.50 -5.44
CA PHE A 257 -15.27 -11.47 -6.21
C PHE A 257 -15.09 -10.78 -7.55
N VAL A 258 -15.70 -11.37 -8.57
CA VAL A 258 -15.91 -10.71 -9.85
C VAL A 258 -16.92 -9.57 -9.65
N PRO A 259 -16.64 -8.34 -10.12
CA PRO A 259 -17.50 -7.17 -9.91
C PRO A 259 -18.97 -7.33 -10.31
N THR A 260 -19.30 -8.30 -11.16
CA THR A 260 -20.66 -8.56 -11.64
C THR A 260 -21.54 -9.31 -10.63
N GLU A 261 -20.95 -9.94 -9.63
CA GLU A 261 -21.66 -10.79 -8.66
C GLU A 261 -22.03 -10.09 -7.35
N TYR A 262 -21.46 -8.91 -7.10
CA TYR A 262 -21.63 -8.17 -5.84
C TYR A 262 -21.63 -6.66 -6.09
N ASN A 263 -22.36 -5.89 -5.28
CA ASN A 263 -22.39 -4.42 -5.40
C ASN A 263 -21.08 -3.81 -4.90
N ARG A 264 -20.02 -3.95 -5.71
CA ARG A 264 -18.67 -3.52 -5.40
C ARG A 264 -18.61 -2.02 -5.09
N THR A 265 -19.33 -1.21 -5.85
CA THR A 265 -19.38 0.25 -5.63
C THR A 265 -19.91 0.57 -4.23
N GLU A 266 -21.00 -0.07 -3.80
CA GLU A 266 -21.54 0.14 -2.44
C GLU A 266 -20.53 -0.28 -1.35
N LEU A 267 -19.78 -1.36 -1.58
CA LEU A 267 -18.72 -1.82 -0.68
C LEU A 267 -17.57 -0.80 -0.58
N GLU A 268 -17.11 -0.30 -1.72
CA GLU A 268 -16.03 0.71 -1.79
C GLU A 268 -16.48 2.06 -1.21
N GLU A 269 -17.72 2.48 -1.47
CA GLU A 269 -18.33 3.67 -0.88
C GLU A 269 -18.45 3.54 0.64
N TYR A 270 -18.83 2.37 1.15
CA TYR A 270 -18.86 2.10 2.58
C TYR A 270 -17.47 2.24 3.19
N LEU A 271 -16.46 1.58 2.64
CA LEU A 271 -15.07 1.68 3.12
C LEU A 271 -14.56 3.13 3.08
N LEU A 272 -14.91 3.88 2.02
CA LEU A 272 -14.57 5.29 1.84
C LEU A 272 -15.24 6.18 2.90
N SER A 273 -16.48 5.87 3.27
CA SER A 273 -17.19 6.58 4.32
C SER A 273 -16.51 6.41 5.68
N VAL A 274 -16.06 5.18 6.00
CA VAL A 274 -15.35 4.87 7.24
C VAL A 274 -13.97 5.56 7.27
N THR A 275 -13.25 5.62 6.16
CA THR A 275 -11.96 6.32 6.06
C THR A 275 -12.08 7.81 6.37
N ARG A 276 -13.19 8.43 5.93
CA ARG A 276 -13.48 9.87 6.11
C ARG A 276 -14.07 10.23 7.47
N ASP A 277 -14.59 9.26 8.21
CA ASP A 277 -15.20 9.52 9.51
C ASP A 277 -14.14 9.83 10.57
N LYS A 278 -14.01 11.11 10.93
CA LYS A 278 -13.08 11.59 11.96
C LYS A 278 -13.42 11.12 13.37
N ASN A 279 -14.65 10.64 13.61
CA ASN A 279 -15.03 10.05 14.89
C ASN A 279 -14.62 8.58 14.99
N GLN A 280 -14.27 7.95 13.87
CA GLN A 280 -13.77 6.59 13.85
C GLN A 280 -12.31 6.55 14.30
N THR A 281 -11.93 5.44 14.94
CA THR A 281 -10.54 5.21 15.36
C THR A 281 -9.60 5.26 14.16
N ILE A 282 -8.38 5.75 14.38
CA ILE A 282 -7.34 5.77 13.32
C ILE A 282 -7.12 4.37 12.73
N ASN A 283 -7.20 3.31 13.52
CA ASN A 283 -6.92 1.95 13.07
C ASN A 283 -7.92 1.47 12.02
N TYR A 284 -9.22 1.64 12.27
CA TYR A 284 -10.25 1.32 11.29
C TYR A 284 -10.20 2.21 10.05
N ARG A 285 -9.86 3.50 10.20
CA ARG A 285 -9.64 4.39 9.04
C ARG A 285 -8.45 3.89 8.20
N ALA A 286 -7.34 3.53 8.84
CA ALA A 286 -6.15 3.01 8.17
C ALA A 286 -6.43 1.67 7.49
N GLU A 287 -7.16 0.76 8.15
CA GLU A 287 -7.57 -0.52 7.59
C GLU A 287 -8.42 -0.35 6.33
N CYS A 288 -9.45 0.49 6.37
CA CYS A 288 -10.27 0.78 5.19
C CYS A 288 -9.44 1.41 4.06
N ALA A 289 -8.51 2.30 4.39
CA ALA A 289 -7.62 2.90 3.40
C ALA A 289 -6.71 1.85 2.76
N ASP A 290 -6.12 0.95 3.56
CA ASP A 290 -5.30 -0.15 3.05
C ASP A 290 -6.09 -1.08 2.13
N ILE A 291 -7.33 -1.43 2.49
CA ILE A 291 -8.21 -2.24 1.64
C ILE A 291 -8.50 -1.53 0.31
N LEU A 292 -8.91 -0.25 0.34
CA LEU A 292 -9.22 0.51 -0.87
C LEU A 292 -7.98 0.79 -1.74
N TYR A 293 -6.81 0.96 -1.12
CA TYR A 293 -5.57 1.18 -1.84
C TYR A 293 -5.14 -0.06 -2.64
N ASN A 294 -5.26 -1.24 -2.03
CA ASN A 294 -4.85 -2.50 -2.66
C ASN A 294 -5.92 -3.09 -3.59
N TYR A 295 -7.19 -2.90 -3.25
CA TYR A 295 -8.30 -3.57 -3.91
C TYR A 295 -9.37 -2.63 -4.44
N GLY A 296 -9.16 -1.32 -4.52
CA GLY A 296 -10.12 -0.41 -5.17
C GLY A 296 -10.11 -0.59 -6.69
N ALA A 297 -11.29 -0.73 -7.31
CA ALA A 297 -11.39 -0.87 -8.77
C ALA A 297 -11.12 0.46 -9.48
N GLU A 298 -11.77 1.54 -9.02
CA GLU A 298 -11.60 2.85 -9.62
C GLU A 298 -10.43 3.60 -9.01
N LYS A 299 -9.69 4.31 -9.87
CA LYS A 299 -8.58 5.19 -9.49
C LYS A 299 -8.97 6.18 -8.39
N TYR A 300 -10.23 6.64 -8.40
CA TYR A 300 -10.78 7.52 -7.39
C TYR A 300 -10.62 6.96 -5.96
N TYR A 301 -11.01 5.70 -5.72
CA TYR A 301 -10.92 5.09 -4.39
C TYR A 301 -9.48 4.94 -3.92
N VAL A 302 -8.59 4.53 -4.83
CA VAL A 302 -7.15 4.39 -4.56
C VAL A 302 -6.51 5.74 -4.21
N GLU A 303 -6.86 6.80 -4.94
CA GLU A 303 -6.38 8.16 -4.66
C GLU A 303 -6.88 8.68 -3.31
N GLN A 304 -8.16 8.46 -2.97
CA GLN A 304 -8.71 8.86 -1.68
C GLN A 304 -8.09 8.08 -0.51
N ALA A 305 -7.86 6.79 -0.69
CA ALA A 305 -7.17 5.94 0.27
C ALA A 305 -5.73 6.44 0.51
N SER A 306 -5.00 6.74 -0.56
CA SER A 306 -3.64 7.30 -0.50
C SER A 306 -3.58 8.62 0.28
N LEU A 307 -4.51 9.54 0.02
CA LEU A 307 -4.62 10.80 0.77
C LEU A 307 -4.88 10.56 2.26
N THR A 308 -5.74 9.59 2.58
CA THR A 308 -6.07 9.25 3.97
C THR A 308 -4.88 8.62 4.68
N ILE A 309 -4.16 7.69 4.05
CA ILE A 309 -2.93 7.10 4.58
C ILE A 309 -1.91 8.20 4.89
N LYS A 310 -1.74 9.17 3.99
CA LYS A 310 -0.88 10.33 4.22
C LYS A 310 -1.33 11.14 5.43
N GLU A 311 -2.61 11.52 5.50
CA GLU A 311 -3.17 12.28 6.64
C GLU A 311 -2.94 11.55 7.98
N LEU A 312 -3.27 10.26 8.05
CA LEU A 312 -3.17 9.48 9.29
C LEU A 312 -1.72 9.35 9.78
N GLY A 313 -0.79 9.26 8.85
CA GLY A 313 0.63 9.27 9.16
C GLY A 313 1.17 10.56 9.75
N GLU A 314 0.71 11.70 9.22
CA GLU A 314 1.05 13.02 9.75
C GLU A 314 0.54 13.17 11.20
N LEU A 315 -0.68 12.70 11.47
CA LEU A 315 -1.26 12.70 12.83
C LEU A 315 -0.49 11.81 13.82
N TYR A 316 0.04 10.68 13.37
CA TYR A 316 0.88 9.80 14.19
C TYR A 316 2.23 10.47 14.54
N THR A 317 2.81 11.18 13.58
CA THR A 317 4.08 11.91 13.74
C THR A 317 3.95 13.08 14.72
N GLN A 318 2.79 13.73 14.78
CA GLN A 318 2.53 14.84 15.71
C GLN A 318 2.31 14.39 17.17
N ASN A 319 1.90 13.14 17.41
CA ASN A 319 1.47 12.66 18.73
C ASN A 319 2.46 11.71 19.43
N LYS A 320 3.54 11.28 18.77
CA LYS A 320 4.63 10.51 19.39
C LYS A 320 5.99 11.04 18.91
N THR A 321 6.96 11.13 19.81
CA THR A 321 8.39 11.09 19.46
C THR A 321 8.68 9.71 18.86
N SER A 322 8.50 9.60 17.55
CA SER A 322 8.45 8.32 16.85
C SER A 322 9.68 8.19 15.95
N THR A 323 10.42 7.10 16.11
CA THR A 323 11.46 6.71 15.15
C THR A 323 10.79 6.32 13.82
N ILE A 324 11.55 6.29 12.74
CA ILE A 324 11.08 5.93 11.38
C ILE A 324 10.26 4.63 11.38
N TYR A 325 10.58 3.69 12.27
CA TYR A 325 9.91 2.40 12.39
C TYR A 325 8.44 2.47 12.85
N THR A 326 7.99 3.59 13.43
CA THR A 326 6.61 3.74 13.93
C THR A 326 5.72 4.59 13.04
N ASN A 327 6.21 5.10 11.91
CA ASN A 327 5.37 5.84 10.97
C ASN A 327 4.54 4.86 10.14
N ILE A 328 3.22 4.85 10.35
CA ILE A 328 2.24 4.07 9.59
C ILE A 328 2.36 4.32 8.07
N GLN A 329 2.94 5.45 7.64
CA GLN A 329 3.20 5.74 6.23
C GLN A 329 4.25 4.86 5.57
N ASN A 330 5.23 4.36 6.32
CA ASN A 330 6.38 3.66 5.74
C ASN A 330 6.01 2.31 5.15
N VAL A 331 4.93 1.70 5.65
CA VAL A 331 4.40 0.45 5.11
C VAL A 331 3.75 0.66 3.73
N HIS A 332 3.46 1.90 3.33
CA HIS A 332 2.94 2.22 2.00
C HIS A 332 3.99 2.86 1.08
N ASP A 333 5.24 3.01 1.53
CA ASP A 333 6.35 3.39 0.64
C ASP A 333 6.64 2.23 -0.32
N THR A 334 6.53 2.48 -1.62
CA THR A 334 6.78 1.49 -2.68
C THR A 334 8.16 0.82 -2.57
N THR A 335 9.16 1.51 -2.02
CA THR A 335 10.51 0.99 -1.79
C THR A 335 10.53 0.01 -0.63
N ILE A 336 9.88 0.37 0.49
CA ILE A 336 9.80 -0.47 1.68
C ILE A 336 8.97 -1.72 1.38
N ASN A 337 7.84 -1.57 0.70
CA ASN A 337 7.04 -2.70 0.22
C ASN A 337 7.84 -3.63 -0.70
N LYS A 338 8.64 -3.08 -1.62
CA LYS A 338 9.50 -3.91 -2.47
C LYS A 338 10.51 -4.71 -1.65
N THR A 339 11.10 -4.13 -0.62
CA THR A 339 12.07 -4.79 0.25
C THR A 339 11.42 -5.85 1.14
N ILE A 340 10.26 -5.56 1.72
CA ILE A 340 9.41 -6.52 2.46
C ILE A 340 9.09 -7.71 1.57
N MET A 341 8.60 -7.47 0.35
CA MET A 341 8.24 -8.54 -0.58
C MET A 341 9.46 -9.35 -1.05
N ASN A 342 10.62 -8.72 -1.25
CA ASN A 342 11.86 -9.44 -1.55
C ASN A 342 12.28 -10.34 -0.38
N THR A 343 12.23 -9.82 0.85
CA THR A 343 12.51 -10.60 2.07
C THR A 343 11.58 -11.81 2.17
N LEU A 344 10.28 -11.61 1.91
CA LEU A 344 9.30 -12.69 1.90
C LEU A 344 9.63 -13.75 0.84
N ARG A 345 9.94 -13.36 -0.40
CA ARG A 345 10.31 -14.31 -1.47
C ARG A 345 11.56 -15.11 -1.10
N GLU A 346 12.57 -14.47 -0.51
CA GLU A 346 13.76 -15.17 -0.03
C GLU A 346 13.43 -16.14 1.11
N LEU A 347 12.54 -15.74 2.02
CA LEU A 347 12.07 -16.59 3.13
C LEU A 347 11.38 -17.85 2.61
N ILE A 348 10.47 -17.70 1.65
CA ILE A 348 9.74 -18.81 0.99
C ILE A 348 10.72 -19.79 0.32
N GLN A 349 11.79 -19.27 -0.27
CA GLN A 349 12.80 -20.09 -0.95
C GLN A 349 13.71 -20.84 0.04
N LYS A 350 14.16 -20.15 1.09
CA LYS A 350 15.19 -20.64 2.01
C LYS A 350 14.64 -21.48 3.17
N VAL A 351 13.42 -21.20 3.62
CA VAL A 351 12.85 -21.83 4.82
C VAL A 351 11.78 -22.83 4.42
N LYS A 352 11.85 -24.02 5.02
CA LYS A 352 10.82 -25.05 4.90
C LYS A 352 10.22 -25.28 6.27
N SER A 353 8.89 -25.36 6.31
CA SER A 353 8.15 -25.71 7.52
C SER A 353 7.33 -26.97 7.29
N ASN A 354 7.27 -27.81 8.32
CA ASN A 354 6.29 -28.89 8.43
C ASN A 354 5.23 -28.58 9.52
N ARG A 355 5.36 -27.45 10.22
CA ARG A 355 4.40 -27.01 11.24
C ARG A 355 3.30 -26.21 10.60
N HIS A 356 2.16 -26.17 11.28
CA HIS A 356 1.04 -25.33 10.90
C HIS A 356 0.86 -24.15 11.88
N SER A 357 0.14 -23.12 11.44
CA SER A 357 -0.04 -21.87 12.19
C SER A 357 -0.67 -22.07 13.58
N GLY A 358 -1.65 -22.98 13.70
CA GLY A 358 -2.23 -23.36 14.99
C GLY A 358 -1.23 -23.94 16.00
N GLU A 359 -0.25 -24.73 15.57
CA GLU A 359 0.82 -25.23 16.45
C GLU A 359 1.69 -24.10 16.97
N ILE A 360 2.04 -23.15 16.11
CA ILE A 360 2.88 -22.00 16.49
C ILE A 360 2.18 -21.14 17.56
N LEU A 361 0.88 -20.92 17.41
CA LEU A 361 0.09 -20.16 18.38
C LEU A 361 0.13 -20.80 19.77
N GLU A 362 -0.07 -22.11 19.87
CA GLU A 362 0.00 -22.81 21.16
C GLU A 362 1.43 -22.81 21.72
N ILE A 363 2.45 -22.96 20.87
CA ILE A 363 3.86 -22.89 21.30
C ILE A 363 4.19 -21.52 21.90
N ILE A 364 3.81 -20.42 21.23
CA ILE A 364 4.04 -19.07 21.73
C ILE A 364 3.27 -18.86 23.04
N ARG A 365 2.00 -19.28 23.08
CA ARG A 365 1.16 -19.17 24.27
C ARG A 365 1.77 -19.89 25.47
N ASP A 366 2.17 -21.15 25.30
CA ASP A 366 2.71 -21.97 26.38
C ASP A 366 4.08 -21.45 26.84
N LYS A 367 4.98 -21.18 25.88
CA LYS A 367 6.35 -20.74 26.15
C LYS A 367 6.39 -19.41 26.89
N TYR A 368 5.46 -18.49 26.58
CA TYR A 368 5.45 -17.14 27.14
C TYR A 368 4.30 -16.85 28.11
N SER A 369 3.63 -17.90 28.59
CA SER A 369 2.54 -17.84 29.58
C SER A 369 2.87 -17.09 30.89
N HIS A 370 4.15 -16.87 31.17
CA HIS A 370 4.66 -16.20 32.37
C HIS A 370 4.89 -14.69 32.20
N ILE A 371 4.71 -14.15 30.99
CA ILE A 371 4.83 -12.71 30.74
C ILE A 371 3.67 -11.96 31.40
N ASN A 372 3.87 -10.68 31.71
CA ASN A 372 2.83 -9.79 32.23
C ASN A 372 1.51 -9.91 31.44
N GLU A 373 0.39 -10.00 32.15
CA GLU A 373 -0.95 -10.23 31.60
C GLU A 373 -1.35 -9.22 30.51
N ASN A 374 -1.12 -7.92 30.74
CA ASN A 374 -1.47 -6.87 29.76
C ASN A 374 -0.64 -7.00 28.47
N ARG A 375 0.63 -7.39 28.60
CA ARG A 375 1.52 -7.60 27.45
C ARG A 375 1.10 -8.85 26.68
N MET A 376 0.75 -9.92 27.42
CA MET A 376 0.26 -11.15 26.82
C MET A 376 -1.07 -10.94 26.08
N GLU A 377 -1.98 -10.12 26.62
CA GLU A 377 -3.25 -9.77 25.97
C GLU A 377 -3.04 -9.14 24.59
N LYS A 378 -2.10 -8.18 24.48
CA LYS A 378 -1.75 -7.55 23.19
C LYS A 378 -1.15 -8.55 22.20
N ILE A 379 -0.20 -9.37 22.65
CA ILE A 379 0.42 -10.39 21.81
C ILE A 379 -0.63 -11.36 21.29
N MET A 380 -1.55 -11.81 22.15
CA MET A 380 -2.64 -12.69 21.76
C MET A 380 -3.63 -12.02 20.80
N SER A 381 -3.95 -10.74 21.02
CA SER A 381 -4.77 -9.93 20.08
C SER A 381 -4.16 -9.93 18.67
N SER A 382 -2.85 -9.66 18.57
CA SER A 382 -2.13 -9.66 17.29
C SER A 382 -2.05 -11.05 16.65
N LEU A 383 -1.80 -12.10 17.43
CA LEU A 383 -1.83 -13.48 16.92
C LEU A 383 -3.23 -13.85 16.41
N GLU A 384 -4.29 -13.55 17.17
CA GLU A 384 -5.66 -13.79 16.73
C GLU A 384 -5.96 -13.08 15.42
N ARG A 385 -5.54 -11.81 15.29
CA ARG A 385 -5.65 -11.05 14.03
C ARG A 385 -4.92 -11.76 12.89
N ILE A 386 -3.66 -12.15 13.07
CA ILE A 386 -2.87 -12.88 12.06
C ILE A 386 -3.58 -14.16 11.59
N MET A 387 -4.25 -14.86 12.50
CA MET A 387 -4.94 -16.11 12.19
C MET A 387 -6.22 -15.92 11.36
N ILE A 388 -6.92 -14.79 11.51
CA ILE A 388 -8.19 -14.51 10.79
C ILE A 388 -8.01 -13.64 9.55
N ASP A 389 -6.84 -13.02 9.37
CA ASP A 389 -6.59 -12.08 8.27
C ASP A 389 -6.57 -12.82 6.93
N THR A 390 -7.38 -12.33 5.99
CA THR A 390 -7.58 -12.97 4.69
C THR A 390 -6.62 -12.51 3.61
N ALA A 391 -5.82 -11.47 3.87
CA ALA A 391 -4.87 -10.92 2.91
C ALA A 391 -3.84 -11.98 2.47
N LYS A 392 -3.49 -11.94 1.18
CA LYS A 392 -2.49 -12.84 0.58
C LYS A 392 -1.28 -12.05 0.10
N TYR A 393 -0.09 -12.57 0.41
CA TYR A 393 1.20 -12.04 -0.03
C TYR A 393 2.02 -13.18 -0.60
N GLU A 394 2.41 -13.12 -1.87
CA GLU A 394 3.07 -14.25 -2.57
C GLU A 394 2.30 -15.58 -2.41
N ASN A 395 0.97 -15.53 -2.51
CA ASN A 395 0.03 -16.66 -2.29
C ASN A 395 0.01 -17.25 -0.87
N MET A 396 0.60 -16.58 0.12
CA MET A 396 0.60 -16.98 1.53
C MET A 396 -0.28 -16.05 2.36
N CYS A 397 -0.99 -16.57 3.36
CA CYS A 397 -1.60 -15.69 4.38
C CYS A 397 -0.58 -15.29 5.44
N MET A 398 -0.89 -14.28 6.26
CA MET A 398 0.00 -13.88 7.35
C MET A 398 0.33 -15.02 8.31
N SER A 399 -0.63 -15.91 8.57
CA SER A 399 -0.38 -17.06 9.45
C SER A 399 0.67 -18.03 8.87
N ASP A 400 0.70 -18.21 7.55
CA ASP A 400 1.73 -19.02 6.88
C ASP A 400 3.09 -18.32 6.94
N ILE A 401 3.12 -17.00 6.79
CA ILE A 401 4.35 -16.19 6.86
C ILE A 401 4.93 -16.24 8.28
N LEU A 402 4.09 -16.13 9.30
CA LEU A 402 4.50 -16.27 10.70
C LEU A 402 5.13 -17.64 10.98
N VAL A 403 4.59 -18.71 10.38
CA VAL A 403 5.18 -20.06 10.48
C VAL A 403 6.59 -20.08 9.90
N LEU A 404 6.81 -19.49 8.71
CA LEU A 404 8.14 -19.43 8.11
C LEU A 404 9.12 -18.61 8.96
N VAL A 405 8.67 -17.46 9.49
CA VAL A 405 9.48 -16.64 10.40
C VAL A 405 9.85 -17.46 11.63
N TRP A 406 8.89 -18.12 12.27
CA TRP A 406 9.14 -18.94 13.45
C TRP A 406 10.12 -20.10 13.20
N GLU A 407 9.98 -20.80 12.07
CA GLU A 407 10.91 -21.86 11.70
C GLU A 407 12.34 -21.32 11.51
N TYR A 408 12.48 -20.15 10.92
CA TYR A 408 13.78 -19.50 10.81
C TYR A 408 14.35 -19.15 12.19
N ILE A 409 13.54 -18.58 13.09
CA ILE A 409 13.94 -18.27 14.47
C ILE A 409 14.48 -19.52 15.17
N CYS A 410 13.78 -20.65 15.05
CA CYS A 410 14.18 -21.93 15.67
C CYS A 410 15.49 -22.50 15.11
N GLN A 411 15.90 -22.10 13.90
CA GLN A 411 17.10 -22.60 13.22
C GLN A 411 18.28 -21.61 13.32
N SER A 412 18.05 -20.42 13.87
CA SER A 412 19.04 -19.35 13.94
C SER A 412 19.95 -19.48 15.16
N ASP A 413 21.24 -19.18 14.98
CA ASP A 413 22.21 -19.04 16.08
C ASP A 413 21.84 -17.89 17.04
N HIS A 414 20.95 -16.99 16.61
CA HIS A 414 20.45 -15.84 17.37
C HIS A 414 19.01 -16.03 17.87
N GLN A 415 18.58 -17.28 18.09
CA GLN A 415 17.21 -17.64 18.46
C GLN A 415 16.65 -16.78 19.60
N ASP A 416 17.36 -16.66 20.73
CA ASP A 416 16.86 -15.94 21.91
C ASP A 416 16.56 -14.46 21.61
N GLU A 417 17.40 -13.78 20.83
CA GLU A 417 17.18 -12.37 20.48
C GLU A 417 16.01 -12.22 19.51
N LEU A 418 15.94 -13.08 18.50
CA LEU A 418 14.85 -13.08 17.54
C LEU A 418 13.50 -13.38 18.20
N GLU A 419 13.48 -14.26 19.20
CA GLU A 419 12.29 -14.52 20.02
C GLU A 419 11.88 -13.28 20.83
N GLN A 420 12.82 -12.53 21.40
CA GLN A 420 12.49 -11.27 22.07
C GLN A 420 11.94 -10.23 21.08
N ARG A 421 12.52 -10.13 19.88
CA ARG A 421 12.02 -9.24 18.81
C ARG A 421 10.64 -9.64 18.34
N LEU A 422 10.35 -10.94 18.18
CA LEU A 422 9.02 -11.44 17.89
C LEU A 422 8.01 -10.92 18.92
N LEU A 423 8.29 -11.06 20.21
CA LEU A 423 7.38 -10.58 21.26
C LEU A 423 7.20 -9.06 21.24
N GLN A 424 8.26 -8.31 20.94
CA GLN A 424 8.20 -6.85 20.83
C GLN A 424 7.35 -6.42 19.62
N GLU A 425 7.60 -6.98 18.45
CA GLU A 425 6.82 -6.66 17.24
C GLU A 425 5.35 -7.08 17.39
N MET A 426 5.07 -8.22 18.04
CA MET A 426 3.71 -8.65 18.35
C MET A 426 2.98 -7.67 19.28
N GLU A 427 3.68 -7.13 20.29
CA GLU A 427 3.11 -6.10 21.17
C GLU A 427 2.86 -4.78 20.43
N ASP A 428 3.78 -4.39 19.54
CA ASP A 428 3.74 -3.12 18.82
C ASP A 428 2.83 -3.14 17.58
N MET A 429 2.46 -4.32 17.09
CA MET A 429 1.54 -4.47 15.94
C MET A 429 0.07 -4.51 16.33
N ASP A 430 -0.26 -4.64 17.62
CA ASP A 430 -1.63 -4.48 18.10
C ASP A 430 -2.17 -3.15 17.56
N GLN A 431 -3.37 -3.22 16.98
CA GLN A 431 -4.04 -2.06 16.37
C GLN A 431 -3.45 -1.51 15.05
N THR A 432 -2.62 -2.26 14.32
CA THR A 432 -2.16 -1.88 12.97
C THR A 432 -3.00 -2.52 11.84
N CYS A 433 -2.88 -2.00 10.61
CA CYS A 433 -3.56 -2.56 9.44
C CYS A 433 -2.93 -3.90 8.97
N SER A 434 -3.56 -4.58 7.99
CA SER A 434 -3.03 -5.83 7.42
C SER A 434 -1.58 -5.70 6.93
N THR A 435 -1.28 -4.70 6.10
CA THR A 435 0.09 -4.46 5.62
C THR A 435 1.05 -4.11 6.76
N GLY A 436 0.57 -3.42 7.79
CA GLY A 436 1.32 -3.13 9.02
C GLY A 436 1.77 -4.39 9.76
N HIS A 437 0.88 -5.38 9.87
CA HIS A 437 1.22 -6.68 10.45
C HIS A 437 2.28 -7.41 9.62
N LEU A 438 2.13 -7.47 8.29
CA LEU A 438 3.13 -8.10 7.42
C LEU A 438 4.53 -7.50 7.61
N SER A 439 4.62 -6.17 7.57
CA SER A 439 5.88 -5.44 7.73
C SER A 439 6.55 -5.80 9.05
N ARG A 440 5.80 -5.75 10.15
CA ARG A 440 6.32 -6.06 11.50
C ARG A 440 6.72 -7.52 11.65
N ILE A 441 5.96 -8.47 11.09
CA ILE A 441 6.33 -9.90 11.09
C ILE A 441 7.68 -10.11 10.41
N LEU A 442 7.91 -9.51 9.22
CA LEU A 442 9.19 -9.65 8.54
C LEU A 442 10.31 -8.86 9.22
N ASN A 443 10.00 -7.73 9.87
CA ASN A 443 10.97 -6.92 10.58
C ASN A 443 11.64 -7.64 11.76
N ILE A 444 11.01 -8.68 12.31
CA ILE A 444 11.62 -9.56 13.32
C ILE A 444 12.99 -10.06 12.85
N LEU A 445 13.10 -10.35 11.54
CA LEU A 445 14.28 -10.92 10.93
C LEU A 445 15.34 -9.88 10.51
N SER A 446 15.09 -8.59 10.76
CA SER A 446 15.99 -7.50 10.32
C SER A 446 17.39 -7.65 10.91
N GLY A 447 18.40 -7.67 10.05
CA GLY A 447 19.80 -7.85 10.44
C GLY A 447 20.21 -9.31 10.71
N TYR A 448 19.27 -10.25 10.61
CA TYR A 448 19.52 -11.69 10.75
C TYR A 448 19.25 -12.47 9.47
N PHE A 449 18.25 -12.05 8.68
CA PHE A 449 17.82 -12.76 7.47
C PHE A 449 18.07 -11.97 6.18
N SER A 450 18.93 -12.53 5.33
CA SER A 450 19.40 -11.97 4.06
C SER A 450 20.17 -10.64 4.18
N ASP A 451 21.01 -10.35 3.18
CA ASP A 451 21.72 -9.07 3.08
C ASP A 451 20.78 -7.92 2.66
N ASN A 452 19.57 -8.25 2.20
CA ASN A 452 18.52 -7.30 1.84
C ASN A 452 17.65 -7.01 3.07
N ILE A 453 18.26 -6.29 4.01
CA ILE A 453 17.55 -5.73 5.17
C ILE A 453 16.40 -4.84 4.64
N VAL A 454 15.27 -4.77 5.37
CA VAL A 454 14.35 -3.61 5.32
C VAL A 454 15.15 -2.39 5.75
N GLN A 455 16.05 -1.92 4.87
CA GLN A 455 16.88 -0.76 5.10
C GLN A 455 15.96 0.39 4.85
N ILE A 456 15.54 1.03 5.93
CA ILE A 456 15.34 2.46 5.89
C ILE A 456 16.58 3.02 5.20
N THR A 457 16.38 3.66 4.05
CA THR A 457 17.50 4.19 3.28
C THR A 457 18.30 5.13 4.18
N LEU A 458 19.61 5.26 3.96
CA LEU A 458 20.40 6.24 4.72
C LEU A 458 19.78 7.65 4.61
N LYS A 459 19.05 7.93 3.53
CA LYS A 459 18.29 9.19 3.36
C LYS A 459 17.16 9.34 4.36
N ASP A 460 16.34 8.31 4.53
CA ASP A 460 15.23 8.32 5.47
C ASP A 460 15.74 8.35 6.92
N GLN A 461 16.86 7.65 7.20
CA GLN A 461 17.55 7.72 8.49
C GLN A 461 18.06 9.12 8.82
N LEU A 462 18.69 9.77 7.84
CA LEU A 462 19.16 11.14 7.96
C LEU A 462 17.99 12.10 8.18
N ARG A 463 16.95 12.02 7.34
CA ARG A 463 15.73 12.84 7.44
C ARG A 463 15.12 12.76 8.84
N SER A 464 14.91 11.58 9.39
CA SER A 464 14.29 11.48 10.71
C SER A 464 15.22 11.87 11.85
N ASN A 465 16.54 11.70 11.71
CA ASN A 465 17.47 12.26 12.68
C ASN A 465 17.42 13.80 12.70
N ILE A 466 17.33 14.42 11.53
CA ILE A 466 17.15 15.87 11.39
C ILE A 466 15.88 16.31 12.13
N PHE A 467 14.74 15.66 11.83
CA PHE A 467 13.44 16.02 12.41
C PHE A 467 13.46 15.87 13.92
N ALA A 468 13.90 14.71 14.43
CA ALA A 468 13.94 14.44 15.86
C ALA A 468 14.86 15.41 16.62
N ARG A 469 16.02 15.74 16.06
CA ARG A 469 16.97 16.69 16.68
C ARG A 469 16.41 18.10 16.70
N TYR A 470 15.86 18.59 15.60
CA TYR A 470 15.25 19.93 15.58
C TYR A 470 14.05 20.04 16.50
N THR A 471 13.14 19.06 16.51
CA THR A 471 12.01 19.06 17.46
C THR A 471 12.52 19.14 18.89
N LYS A 472 13.50 18.30 19.26
CA LYS A 472 14.09 18.31 20.60
C LYS A 472 14.75 19.65 20.92
N LEU A 473 15.53 20.22 20.00
CA LEU A 473 16.19 21.51 20.21
C LEU A 473 15.18 22.65 20.39
N ILE A 474 14.11 22.69 19.59
CA ILE A 474 13.02 23.67 19.73
C ILE A 474 12.38 23.56 21.12
N THR A 475 12.08 22.35 21.60
CA THR A 475 11.48 22.17 22.93
C THR A 475 12.35 22.64 24.10
N LEU A 476 13.67 22.80 23.88
CA LEU A 476 14.62 23.30 24.87
C LEU A 476 14.76 24.82 24.85
N LEU A 477 14.20 25.52 23.86
CA LEU A 477 14.23 26.97 23.78
C LEU A 477 13.31 27.62 24.81
N PRO A 478 13.53 28.88 25.20
CA PRO A 478 12.54 29.69 25.90
C PRO A 478 11.20 29.74 25.16
N GLU A 479 10.08 29.72 25.90
CA GLU A 479 8.70 29.66 25.37
C GLU A 479 8.43 30.70 24.27
N HIS A 480 8.82 31.96 24.49
CA HIS A 480 8.66 33.02 23.50
C HIS A 480 9.39 32.79 22.16
N LEU A 481 10.50 32.03 22.14
CA LEU A 481 11.19 31.66 20.92
C LEU A 481 10.54 30.45 20.24
N GLN A 482 10.01 29.51 21.02
CA GLN A 482 9.20 28.41 20.50
C GLN A 482 7.97 28.95 19.76
N ASP A 483 7.24 29.87 20.39
CA ASP A 483 6.06 30.51 19.80
C ASP A 483 6.38 31.25 18.51
N LYS A 484 7.54 31.93 18.47
CA LYS A 484 7.98 32.65 17.28
C LYS A 484 8.34 31.70 16.14
N ILE A 485 9.10 30.63 16.42
CA ILE A 485 9.40 29.59 15.43
C ILE A 485 8.12 28.93 14.92
N ASN A 486 7.19 28.57 15.80
CA ASN A 486 5.91 27.98 15.42
C ASN A 486 5.07 28.93 14.56
N SER A 487 5.10 30.23 14.86
CA SER A 487 4.44 31.25 14.04
C SER A 487 5.08 31.35 12.65
N GLU A 488 6.41 31.35 12.56
CA GLU A 488 7.15 31.38 11.29
C GLU A 488 6.98 30.09 10.46
N LEU A 489 6.70 28.95 11.10
CA LEU A 489 6.37 27.69 10.42
C LEU A 489 4.98 27.72 9.75
N ILE A 490 4.02 28.43 10.34
CA ILE A 490 2.65 28.56 9.81
C ILE A 490 2.61 29.56 8.64
N LEU A 491 3.49 30.57 8.68
CA LEU A 491 3.58 31.60 7.65
C LEU A 491 4.35 31.07 6.44
N ASN A 492 3.66 30.91 5.30
CA ASN A 492 4.27 30.51 4.01
C ASN A 492 5.12 31.62 3.34
N ASP A 493 5.55 32.64 4.08
CA ASP A 493 6.39 33.73 3.59
C ASP A 493 7.86 33.49 3.99
N HIS A 494 8.70 33.15 3.00
CA HIS A 494 10.13 32.87 3.18
C HIS A 494 10.92 34.11 3.65
N ASN A 495 10.39 35.32 3.45
CA ASN A 495 11.02 36.56 3.89
C ASN A 495 10.83 36.85 5.38
N GLN A 496 10.06 36.02 6.10
CA GLN A 496 9.74 36.21 7.52
C GLN A 496 10.26 35.09 8.42
N LYS A 497 11.27 34.32 7.96
CA LYS A 497 11.83 33.17 8.69
C LYS A 497 13.16 33.46 9.40
N ASP A 498 13.37 34.70 9.84
CA ASP A 498 14.64 35.13 10.44
C ASP A 498 14.98 34.39 11.73
N THR A 499 13.97 34.04 12.53
CA THR A 499 14.19 33.29 13.78
C THR A 499 14.59 31.85 13.47
N ILE A 500 13.94 31.21 12.50
CA ILE A 500 14.34 29.88 12.02
C ILE A 500 15.76 29.90 11.46
N LYS A 501 16.12 30.89 10.62
CA LYS A 501 17.47 31.03 10.08
C LYS A 501 18.52 31.17 11.18
N THR A 502 18.25 32.00 12.18
CA THR A 502 19.14 32.18 13.34
C THR A 502 19.27 30.88 14.13
N PHE A 503 18.15 30.20 14.38
CA PHE A 503 18.13 28.91 15.07
C PHE A 503 18.98 27.84 14.36
N LEU A 504 18.87 27.72 13.03
CA LEU A 504 19.66 26.77 12.26
C LEU A 504 21.17 27.04 12.37
N LEU A 505 21.57 28.33 12.36
CA LEU A 505 22.95 28.75 12.54
C LEU A 505 23.49 28.45 13.94
N ASP A 506 22.68 28.66 14.98
CA ASP A 506 23.10 28.52 16.38
C ASP A 506 23.36 27.06 16.78
N PHE A 507 22.60 26.11 16.24
CA PHE A 507 22.68 24.71 16.65
C PHE A 507 23.49 23.81 15.70
N ASN A 508 23.75 24.25 14.46
CA ASN A 508 24.58 23.58 13.44
C ASN A 508 24.55 22.04 13.51
N ILE A 509 23.34 21.45 13.42
CA ILE A 509 23.22 19.99 13.48
C ILE A 509 23.79 19.30 12.23
N GLU A 510 23.97 20.07 11.15
CA GLU A 510 24.55 19.62 9.88
C GLU A 510 25.90 18.96 10.09
N GLU A 511 26.82 19.63 10.80
CA GLU A 511 28.18 19.12 11.04
C GLU A 511 28.16 17.81 11.85
N ILE A 512 27.26 17.73 12.83
CA ILE A 512 27.09 16.53 13.67
C ILE A 512 26.59 15.36 12.82
N LEU A 513 25.55 15.59 12.02
CA LEU A 513 24.95 14.56 11.17
C LEU A 513 25.88 14.18 10.02
N TYR A 514 26.65 15.12 9.48
CA TYR A 514 27.67 14.84 8.47
C TYR A 514 28.67 13.83 9.01
N LYS A 515 29.14 14.03 10.24
CA LYS A 515 30.06 13.08 10.88
C LYS A 515 29.45 11.68 11.03
N GLU A 516 28.21 11.59 11.48
CA GLU A 516 27.52 10.31 11.69
C GLU A 516 27.20 9.58 10.37
N PHE A 517 26.76 10.30 9.34
CA PHE A 517 26.24 9.69 8.11
C PHE A 517 27.31 9.55 7.03
N VAL A 518 28.17 10.55 6.85
CA VAL A 518 29.23 10.51 5.84
C VAL A 518 30.46 9.78 6.39
N ASN A 519 30.95 10.16 7.57
CA ASN A 519 32.21 9.59 8.07
C ASN A 519 32.05 8.20 8.69
N GLU A 520 30.94 7.94 9.40
CA GLU A 520 30.73 6.67 10.10
C GLU A 520 29.88 5.68 9.29
N SER A 521 28.90 6.16 8.51
CA SER A 521 27.97 5.31 7.74
C SER A 521 28.26 5.23 6.24
N ASN A 522 29.34 5.88 5.76
CA ASN A 522 29.78 5.92 4.35
C ASN A 522 28.72 6.41 3.33
N MET A 523 27.85 7.34 3.72
CA MET A 523 26.95 8.02 2.78
C MET A 523 27.74 8.90 1.79
N ASP A 524 27.32 8.97 0.53
CA ASP A 524 27.94 9.89 -0.43
C ASP A 524 27.73 11.35 0.01
N VAL A 525 28.76 12.17 -0.17
CA VAL A 525 28.76 13.58 0.28
C VAL A 525 27.67 14.39 -0.44
N THR A 526 27.52 14.20 -1.75
CA THR A 526 26.51 14.90 -2.54
C THR A 526 25.12 14.48 -2.10
N GLU A 527 24.94 13.17 -1.92
CA GLU A 527 23.70 12.58 -1.45
C GLU A 527 23.30 13.07 -0.05
N PHE A 528 24.26 13.22 0.86
CA PHE A 528 24.06 13.78 2.19
C PHE A 528 23.51 15.20 2.11
N TYR A 529 24.18 16.11 1.38
CA TYR A 529 23.77 17.51 1.31
C TYR A 529 22.41 17.68 0.63
N GLU A 530 22.17 17.00 -0.49
CA GLU A 530 20.86 17.02 -1.17
C GLU A 530 19.74 16.55 -0.24
N THR A 531 19.99 15.48 0.53
CA THR A 531 19.00 14.95 1.47
C THR A 531 18.82 15.87 2.68
N TYR A 532 19.91 16.43 3.20
CA TYR A 532 19.89 17.33 4.34
C TYR A 532 19.12 18.62 4.02
N GLU A 533 19.47 19.31 2.92
CA GLU A 533 18.77 20.53 2.48
C GLU A 533 17.29 20.26 2.27
N LYS A 534 16.95 19.22 1.50
CA LYS A 534 15.55 18.84 1.27
C LYS A 534 14.81 18.52 2.57
N SER A 535 15.45 17.85 3.52
CA SER A 535 14.83 17.53 4.80
C SER A 535 14.63 18.77 5.68
N VAL A 536 15.57 19.71 5.65
CA VAL A 536 15.44 21.01 6.33
C VAL A 536 14.29 21.82 5.72
N GLU A 537 14.20 21.86 4.39
CA GLU A 537 13.08 22.51 3.68
C GLU A 537 11.75 21.81 3.97
N ASP A 538 11.70 20.48 4.03
CA ASP A 538 10.48 19.75 4.36
C ASP A 538 10.03 20.01 5.81
N TYR A 539 10.97 20.22 6.73
CA TYR A 539 10.67 20.50 8.14
C TYR A 539 10.26 21.96 8.37
N PHE A 540 11.01 22.92 7.82
CA PHE A 540 10.82 24.35 8.07
C PHE A 540 10.09 25.09 6.95
N GLY A 541 9.80 24.44 5.82
CA GLY A 541 9.43 25.07 4.55
C GLY A 541 10.64 25.71 3.86
N LYS A 542 10.45 26.22 2.64
CA LYS A 542 11.49 27.00 1.94
C LYS A 542 11.97 28.18 2.79
N LEU A 543 13.30 28.31 2.87
CA LEU A 543 13.97 29.36 3.64
C LEU A 543 14.47 30.52 2.76
N TYR A 544 14.64 30.27 1.46
CA TYR A 544 15.17 31.22 0.47
C TYR A 544 14.27 31.31 -0.75
#